data_AF-A0A1D1YRH7-F1
#
_entry.id   AF-A0A1D1YRH7-F1
#
_cell.length_a   1.000
_cell.length_b   1.000
_cell.length_c   1.000
_cell.angle_alpha   90.00
_cell.angle_beta   90.00
_cell.angle_gamma   90.00
#
_symmetry.space_group_name_H-M   'P 1'
#
loop_
_entity.id
_entity.type
_entity.pdbx_description
1 polymer ?
#
loop_
_entity_poly.entity_id
_entity_poly.type
_entity_poly.pdbx_seq_one_letter_code
_entity_poly.pdbx_strand_id
1 'polypeptide(L)'
;SLSLSLCERVCAPVHSVVGVAVGMAGNDWVNSYLEAILDSDPGGIGRGPAAKSSLLLRERGGFNPTRYFVEEVITGFDETDLYKSWVRAAATRGPQERNTRLENMCWRIWNLARKKKQIEGEETQRLAKRRLEREKGRRDATADMSEDLSEGERGDTVGDISSHGDIARSRMPRISSVDAIEAWASQHKDRKLYIVLISIHGLIRGENMELGRDSDTGGQVKYVVELARALGSMPGVYRVDLLTRQISAPDVDWSYGEPTEMLSPMHSENFLEGVGESSGAYIVRIPFGPRDKYLPKELLWPYIQEFVDGALSHILHMSKVLGEQIGGGQPVWPVAIHGHYADAGDSAALLSGALNVPMLFTGHSLGRDKLEQLLKQGRQSREEINAMYKIMRRIEAEELCLDSSEIIITSTKQEIEGQWCLYDGFDVILERKLRARIKRGVSCYGRFMPRMVIIPPGMEFNNIVVHDGDVDGDMEGNEDHPLSPDPPIWSEIMRFFTNPRKPMILALARPDPKKNILTLVKAFGECRPLRELANLTLIMGNRDAIDEMSSTNAAVLTAVLKLIDKYDLYGQVAYPKHHKQSDVPDIYRLAAKTKGVFINPAFIEPFGLTLIEVQLF
;
A
#
# COMPACT_ATOMS: atom_id res chain seq x y z
N SER A 1 5.07 16.52 38.73
CA SER A 1 3.69 16.31 39.21
C SER A 1 3.59 15.14 40.19
N LEU A 2 4.18 13.98 39.91
CA LEU A 2 4.18 12.79 40.81
C LEU A 2 4.94 12.97 42.14
N SER A 3 5.97 13.82 42.20
CA SER A 3 6.72 14.13 43.43
C SER A 3 5.95 15.03 44.41
N LEU A 4 5.12 15.93 43.89
CA LEU A 4 4.26 16.82 44.69
C LEU A 4 3.07 16.05 45.30
N SER A 5 2.46 15.12 44.54
CA SER A 5 1.30 14.35 45.03
C SER A 5 1.66 13.34 46.13
N LEU A 6 2.93 12.92 46.21
CA LEU A 6 3.41 12.04 47.29
C LEU A 6 3.67 12.82 48.60
N CYS A 7 3.98 14.11 48.50
CA CYS A 7 4.19 15.00 49.65
C CYS A 7 2.87 15.50 50.26
N GLU A 8 1.83 15.76 49.45
CA GLU A 8 0.52 16.19 49.95
C GLU A 8 -0.18 15.14 50.84
N ARG A 9 0.05 13.83 50.62
CA ARG A 9 -0.50 12.77 51.48
C ARG A 9 0.12 12.68 52.87
N VAL A 10 1.28 13.32 53.09
CA VAL A 10 2.00 13.29 54.37
C VAL A 10 1.62 14.48 55.25
N CYS A 11 1.02 15.54 54.69
CA CYS A 11 0.76 16.80 55.37
C CYS A 11 -0.71 17.25 55.24
N ALA A 12 -1.66 16.59 55.93
CA ALA A 12 -3.00 17.13 56.21
C ALA A 12 -3.45 16.77 57.66
N PRO A 13 -4.28 17.61 58.31
CA PRO A 13 -4.09 18.00 59.71
C PRO A 13 -4.89 17.17 60.73
N VAL A 14 -4.29 16.92 61.90
CA VAL A 14 -5.02 16.48 63.10
C VAL A 14 -5.70 17.70 63.74
N HIS A 15 -6.91 18.02 63.28
CA HIS A 15 -7.86 18.81 64.05
C HIS A 15 -8.94 17.86 64.60
N SER A 16 -8.77 17.43 65.84
CA SER A 16 -9.83 17.49 66.87
C SER A 16 -9.38 16.77 68.14
N VAL A 17 -9.67 17.44 69.27
CA VAL A 17 -10.07 16.94 70.59
C VAL A 17 -9.33 17.70 71.70
N VAL A 18 -10.12 18.53 72.39
CA VAL A 18 -9.95 19.14 73.72
C VAL A 18 -8.99 20.33 73.83
N GLY A 19 -9.59 21.50 74.06
CA GLY A 19 -8.87 22.71 74.46
C GLY A 19 -8.38 22.63 75.90
N VAL A 20 -7.18 23.17 76.14
CA VAL A 20 -6.74 23.93 77.32
C VAL A 20 -5.45 24.65 76.86
N ALA A 21 -5.28 25.90 77.27
CA ALA A 21 -4.11 26.73 77.02
C ALA A 21 -2.78 26.06 77.45
N VAL A 22 -1.67 26.35 76.75
CA VAL A 22 -0.30 26.58 77.28
C VAL A 22 0.73 26.60 76.13
N GLY A 23 1.49 27.71 76.04
CA GLY A 23 2.96 27.78 75.89
C GLY A 23 3.71 27.09 74.72
N MET A 24 4.34 27.93 73.89
CA MET A 24 5.66 27.78 73.24
C MET A 24 6.38 26.40 73.36
N ALA A 25 6.23 25.51 72.37
CA ALA A 25 7.10 24.33 72.18
C ALA A 25 6.95 23.68 70.79
N GLY A 26 7.02 24.44 69.70
CA GLY A 26 6.77 23.92 68.36
C GLY A 26 7.70 24.51 67.32
N ASN A 27 8.97 24.05 67.28
CA ASN A 27 9.87 23.99 66.10
C ASN A 27 11.35 23.75 66.46
N ASP A 28 11.70 23.45 67.71
CA ASP A 28 13.10 23.24 68.14
C ASP A 28 13.80 22.10 67.39
N TRP A 29 13.04 21.11 66.92
CA TRP A 29 13.57 19.98 66.16
C TRP A 29 14.05 20.36 64.75
N VAL A 30 13.48 21.39 64.11
CA VAL A 30 13.90 21.88 62.78
C VAL A 30 15.23 22.62 62.90
N ASN A 31 15.38 23.44 63.95
CA ASN A 31 16.63 24.15 64.23
C ASN A 31 17.75 23.18 64.59
N SER A 32 17.46 22.16 65.40
CA SER A 32 18.44 21.12 65.78
C SER A 32 18.90 20.28 64.57
N TYR A 33 18.04 20.07 63.57
CA TYR A 33 18.40 19.42 62.30
C TYR A 33 19.23 20.32 61.38
N LEU A 34 18.90 21.61 61.28
CA LEU A 34 19.68 22.58 60.50
C LEU A 34 21.08 22.79 61.11
N GLU A 35 21.20 22.82 62.44
CA GLU A 35 22.50 22.85 63.12
C GLU A 35 23.30 21.56 62.89
N ALA A 36 22.67 20.39 62.92
CA ALA A 36 23.36 19.12 62.63
C ALA A 36 23.91 19.05 61.18
N ILE A 37 23.25 19.69 60.20
CA ILE A 37 23.75 19.83 58.84
C ILE A 37 24.92 20.83 58.79
N LEU A 38 24.81 21.98 59.47
CA LEU A 38 25.84 23.01 59.48
C LEU A 38 27.13 22.56 60.21
N ASP A 39 27.02 21.71 61.24
CA ASP A 39 28.15 21.09 61.96
C ASP A 39 28.81 19.93 61.19
N SER A 40 28.23 19.50 60.06
CA SER A 40 28.75 18.41 59.24
C SER A 40 29.76 18.83 58.18
N ASP A 41 30.11 20.12 58.08
CA ASP A 41 30.98 20.70 57.04
C ASP A 41 32.42 20.13 57.10
N PRO A 42 32.91 19.40 56.09
CA PRO A 42 34.29 18.98 56.01
C PRO A 42 35.08 20.01 55.21
N GLY A 43 35.56 21.05 55.88
CA GLY A 43 36.74 21.81 55.45
C GLY A 43 36.52 22.84 54.33
N GLY A 44 36.56 24.11 54.72
CA GLY A 44 37.48 25.09 54.13
C GLY A 44 37.48 25.24 52.60
N ILE A 45 36.32 25.41 51.96
CA ILE A 45 36.26 26.12 50.67
C ILE A 45 35.17 27.18 50.78
N GLY A 46 35.61 28.44 50.85
CA GLY A 46 34.77 29.60 51.09
C GLY A 46 33.59 29.71 50.12
N ARG A 47 32.37 29.43 50.61
CA ARG A 47 31.15 30.01 50.05
C ARG A 47 30.94 31.35 50.74
N GLY A 48 30.92 32.42 49.94
CA GLY A 48 30.72 33.81 50.38
C GLY A 48 29.35 34.07 51.05
N PRO A 49 29.03 35.33 51.39
CA PRO A 49 27.98 35.72 52.35
C PRO A 49 26.54 35.32 51.99
N ALA A 50 26.31 34.66 50.85
CA ALA A 50 24.99 34.27 50.36
C ALA A 50 24.30 33.18 51.23
N ALA A 51 25.05 32.38 51.98
CA ALA A 51 24.46 31.35 52.85
C ALA A 51 23.78 31.90 54.12
N LYS A 52 24.09 33.15 54.52
CA LYS A 52 23.41 33.83 55.65
C LYS A 52 22.08 34.50 55.26
N SER A 53 21.73 34.47 53.97
CA SER A 53 20.50 35.09 53.45
C SER A 53 19.23 34.25 53.64
N SER A 54 19.32 32.97 54.01
CA SER A 54 18.14 32.10 54.07
C SER A 54 17.34 32.20 55.38
N LEU A 55 17.90 32.78 56.45
CA LEU A 55 17.19 33.02 57.72
C LEU A 55 16.27 34.25 57.68
N LEU A 56 16.38 35.11 56.66
CA LEU A 56 15.54 36.31 56.50
C LEU A 56 14.25 36.08 55.70
N LEU A 57 13.95 34.83 55.29
CA LEU A 57 12.68 34.49 54.64
C LEU A 57 11.51 34.33 55.63
N ARG A 58 11.74 34.58 56.92
CA ARG A 58 10.71 34.50 57.97
C ARG A 58 9.67 35.62 57.91
N GLU A 59 9.88 36.68 57.11
CA GLU A 59 9.00 37.87 57.09
C GLU A 59 8.12 38.06 55.84
N ARG A 60 8.12 37.14 54.86
CA ARG A 60 7.16 37.21 53.74
C ARG A 60 6.46 35.88 53.50
N GLY A 61 5.37 35.65 54.24
CA GLY A 61 4.13 34.88 53.95
C GLY A 61 4.09 33.71 52.95
N GLY A 62 5.20 33.09 52.55
CA GLY A 62 5.25 32.10 51.47
C GLY A 62 6.36 31.06 51.64
N PHE A 63 6.83 30.82 52.87
CA PHE A 63 7.79 29.74 53.13
C PHE A 63 7.05 28.39 53.07
N ASN A 64 7.29 27.63 52.00
CA ASN A 64 6.87 26.22 51.92
C ASN A 64 8.06 25.34 52.34
N PRO A 65 8.03 24.74 53.55
CA PRO A 65 9.15 23.96 54.08
C PRO A 65 9.50 22.80 53.16
N THR A 66 8.50 22.16 52.55
CA THR A 66 8.67 21.02 51.64
C THR A 66 9.43 21.40 50.38
N ARG A 67 9.16 22.58 49.82
CA ARG A 67 9.84 23.07 48.62
C ARG A 67 11.29 23.44 48.90
N TYR A 68 11.54 24.17 49.99
CA TYR A 68 12.90 24.50 50.44
C TYR A 68 13.72 23.23 50.69
N PHE A 69 13.12 22.22 51.35
CA PHE A 69 13.82 20.97 51.66
C PHE A 69 14.19 20.16 50.42
N VAL A 70 13.31 20.11 49.41
CA VAL A 70 13.54 19.37 48.16
C VAL A 70 14.52 20.10 47.24
N GLU A 71 14.47 21.44 47.19
CA GLU A 71 15.26 22.27 46.26
C GLU A 71 16.62 22.72 46.83
N GLU A 72 16.80 22.83 48.15
CA GLU A 72 18.07 23.27 48.75
C GLU A 72 18.83 22.14 49.46
N VAL A 73 18.13 21.20 50.12
CA VAL A 73 18.80 20.14 50.91
C VAL A 73 19.08 18.89 50.09
N ILE A 74 18.09 18.36 49.36
CA ILE A 74 18.25 17.13 48.55
C ILE A 74 19.11 17.38 47.30
N THR A 75 19.12 18.60 46.78
CA THR A 75 19.87 19.02 45.59
C THR A 75 21.18 19.72 45.92
N GLY A 76 21.32 20.33 47.09
CA GLY A 76 22.49 21.13 47.45
C GLY A 76 23.61 20.37 48.17
N PHE A 77 23.33 19.20 48.76
CA PHE A 77 24.29 18.39 49.51
C PHE A 77 24.59 17.06 48.81
N ASP A 78 25.84 16.60 48.93
CA ASP A 78 26.24 15.31 48.35
C ASP A 78 25.64 14.13 49.15
N GLU A 79 25.35 13.04 48.44
CA GLU A 79 24.75 11.82 48.99
C GLU A 79 25.55 11.28 50.18
N THR A 80 26.88 11.40 50.08
CA THR A 80 27.86 10.95 51.07
C THR A 80 27.76 11.72 52.39
N ASP A 81 27.40 13.00 52.33
CA ASP A 81 27.29 13.85 53.51
C ASP A 81 25.94 13.66 54.20
N LEU A 82 24.86 13.51 53.42
CA LEU A 82 23.54 13.14 53.94
C LEU A 82 23.56 11.76 54.64
N TYR A 83 24.35 10.82 54.13
CA TYR A 83 24.57 9.51 54.78
C TYR A 83 25.28 9.66 56.13
N LYS A 84 26.35 10.46 56.20
CA LYS A 84 27.09 10.72 57.46
C LYS A 84 26.19 11.40 58.50
N SER A 85 25.33 12.34 58.09
CA SER A 85 24.37 12.99 58.97
C SER A 85 23.34 12.00 59.54
N TRP A 86 22.86 11.03 58.74
CA TRP A 86 22.02 9.95 59.25
C TRP A 86 22.76 9.05 60.24
N VAL A 87 23.97 8.60 59.92
CA VAL A 87 24.78 7.74 60.80
C VAL A 87 25.05 8.42 62.14
N ARG A 88 25.34 9.73 62.13
CA ARG A 88 25.52 10.53 63.36
C ARG A 88 24.23 10.66 64.17
N ALA A 89 23.09 10.94 63.50
CA ALA A 89 21.78 11.03 64.16
C ALA A 89 21.33 9.69 64.78
N ALA A 90 21.72 8.56 64.18
CA ALA A 90 21.46 7.21 64.69
C ALA A 90 22.38 6.82 65.87
N ALA A 91 23.52 7.50 66.03
CA ALA A 91 24.54 7.18 67.03
C ALA A 91 24.37 7.90 68.39
N THR A 92 23.39 8.82 68.53
CA THR A 92 23.16 9.58 69.76
C THR A 92 22.75 8.68 70.93
N ARG A 93 23.52 8.70 72.03
CA ARG A 93 23.41 7.75 73.16
C ARG A 93 22.56 8.32 74.31
N GLY A 94 21.41 7.69 74.58
CA GLY A 94 20.63 7.86 75.81
C GLY A 94 19.16 7.46 75.62
N PRO A 95 18.56 6.56 76.44
CA PRO A 95 17.15 6.17 76.31
C PRO A 95 16.14 7.31 76.47
N GLN A 96 16.53 8.41 77.12
CA GLN A 96 15.69 9.58 77.39
C GLN A 96 15.81 10.71 76.34
N GLU A 97 16.81 10.67 75.45
CA GLU A 97 17.03 11.70 74.40
C GLU A 97 17.02 11.13 72.96
N ARG A 98 16.61 9.87 72.80
CA ARG A 98 16.46 9.25 71.47
C ARG A 98 15.33 9.92 70.68
N ASN A 99 15.69 10.85 69.81
CA ASN A 99 14.74 11.50 68.91
C ASN A 99 14.54 10.63 67.65
N THR A 100 13.73 9.58 67.78
CA THR A 100 13.40 8.63 66.69
C THR A 100 12.80 9.32 65.46
N ARG A 101 12.22 10.52 65.61
CA ARG A 101 11.74 11.33 64.48
C ARG A 101 12.90 11.89 63.65
N LEU A 102 13.99 12.33 64.28
CA LEU A 102 15.17 12.87 63.60
C LEU A 102 15.89 11.79 62.79
N GLU A 103 16.09 10.61 63.39
CA GLU A 103 16.73 9.46 62.73
C GLU A 103 15.94 9.00 61.49
N ASN A 104 14.62 8.83 61.63
CA ASN A 104 13.74 8.44 60.52
C ASN A 104 13.70 9.51 59.42
N MET A 105 13.81 10.79 59.80
CA MET A 105 13.85 11.88 58.85
C MET A 105 15.18 11.89 58.06
N CYS A 106 16.33 11.84 58.74
CA CYS A 106 17.65 11.78 58.10
C CYS A 106 17.74 10.59 57.12
N TRP A 107 17.23 9.41 57.52
CA TRP A 107 17.18 8.23 56.67
C TRP A 107 16.31 8.45 55.42
N ARG A 108 15.11 9.02 55.58
CA ARG A 108 14.20 9.29 54.45
C ARG A 108 14.83 10.26 53.45
N ILE A 109 15.54 11.27 53.94
CA ILE A 109 16.16 12.29 53.09
C ILE A 109 17.32 11.70 52.29
N TRP A 110 18.22 10.97 52.96
CA TRP A 110 19.28 10.25 52.27
C TRP A 110 18.73 9.25 51.25
N ASN A 111 17.71 8.46 51.61
CA ASN A 111 17.11 7.48 50.72
C ASN A 111 16.41 8.12 49.50
N LEU A 112 15.75 9.28 49.69
CA LEU A 112 15.16 10.05 48.60
C LEU A 112 16.22 10.65 47.67
N ALA A 113 17.30 11.21 48.21
CA ALA A 113 18.42 11.73 47.41
C ALA A 113 19.09 10.62 46.58
N ARG A 114 19.34 9.46 47.20
CA ARG A 114 19.88 8.27 46.51
C ARG A 114 18.98 7.78 45.39
N LYS A 115 17.67 7.67 45.66
CA LYS A 115 16.69 7.20 44.66
C LYS A 115 16.55 8.18 43.49
N LYS A 116 16.62 9.48 43.76
CA LYS A 116 16.65 10.51 42.71
C LYS A 116 17.89 10.34 41.80
N LYS A 117 19.08 10.22 42.38
CA LYS A 117 20.34 10.03 41.63
C LYS A 117 20.34 8.75 40.81
N GLN A 118 19.73 7.67 41.32
CA GLN A 118 19.52 6.44 40.57
C GLN A 118 18.63 6.66 39.33
N ILE A 119 17.49 7.35 39.49
CA ILE A 119 16.57 7.64 38.38
C ILE A 119 17.24 8.54 37.34
N GLU A 120 17.97 9.57 37.76
CA GLU A 120 18.74 10.45 36.86
C GLU A 120 19.83 9.67 36.10
N GLY A 121 20.50 8.72 36.76
CA GLY A 121 21.44 7.79 36.12
C GLY A 121 20.78 6.89 35.07
N GLU A 122 19.61 6.33 35.38
CA GLU A 122 18.84 5.51 34.43
C GLU A 122 18.32 6.32 33.23
N GLU A 123 17.88 7.56 33.44
CA GLU A 123 17.43 8.47 32.37
C GLU A 123 18.59 8.91 31.47
N THR A 124 19.73 9.29 32.05
CA THR A 124 20.92 9.67 31.29
C THR A 124 21.46 8.49 30.46
N GLN A 125 21.45 7.27 31.00
CA GLN A 125 21.84 6.08 30.27
C GLN A 125 20.86 5.74 29.12
N ARG A 126 19.55 5.91 29.35
CA ARG A 126 18.52 5.78 28.29
C ARG A 126 18.70 6.83 27.19
N LEU A 127 18.98 8.08 27.54
CA LEU A 127 19.23 9.16 26.58
C LEU A 127 20.53 8.94 25.79
N ALA A 128 21.60 8.49 26.45
CA ALA A 128 22.86 8.14 25.81
C ALA A 128 22.70 6.98 24.82
N LYS A 129 21.97 5.92 25.21
CA LYS A 129 21.64 4.80 24.32
C LYS A 129 20.83 5.26 23.09
N ARG A 130 19.81 6.10 23.29
CA ARG A 130 19.03 6.71 22.19
C ARG A 130 19.88 7.58 21.28
N ARG A 131 20.86 8.32 21.81
CA ARG A 131 21.77 9.15 21.02
C ARG A 131 22.71 8.29 20.17
N LEU A 132 23.29 7.25 20.76
CA LEU A 132 24.15 6.30 20.06
C LEU A 132 23.40 5.56 18.95
N GLU A 133 22.17 5.11 19.22
CA GLU A 133 21.29 4.49 18.21
C GLU A 133 20.93 5.45 17.07
N ARG A 134 20.67 6.74 17.37
CA ARG A 134 20.44 7.76 16.35
C ARG A 134 21.68 8.04 15.51
N GLU A 135 22.85 8.11 16.13
CA GLU A 135 24.10 8.42 15.44
C GLU A 135 24.54 7.25 14.55
N LYS A 136 24.41 6.01 15.03
CA LYS A 136 24.58 4.79 14.24
C LYS A 136 23.59 4.74 13.07
N GLY A 137 22.30 4.97 13.33
CA GLY A 137 21.28 5.03 12.29
C GLY A 137 21.54 6.11 11.22
N ARG A 138 22.12 7.25 11.60
CA ARG A 138 22.50 8.31 10.66
C ARG A 138 23.69 7.88 9.77
N ARG A 139 24.75 7.35 10.36
CA ARG A 139 25.94 6.89 9.60
C ARG A 139 25.57 5.76 8.64
N ASP A 140 24.78 4.79 9.11
CA ASP A 140 24.42 3.63 8.30
C ASP A 140 23.37 3.96 7.22
N ALA A 141 22.56 5.01 7.40
CA ALA A 141 21.66 5.52 6.36
C ALA A 141 22.42 6.31 5.28
N THR A 142 23.48 7.03 5.65
CA THR A 142 24.37 7.68 4.69
C THR A 142 25.11 6.65 3.82
N ALA A 143 25.46 5.48 4.37
CA ALA A 143 26.09 4.39 3.63
C ALA A 143 25.13 3.69 2.63
N ASP A 144 23.91 3.32 3.04
CA ASP A 144 22.93 2.67 2.13
C ASP A 144 22.51 3.60 0.98
N MET A 145 22.30 4.89 1.25
CA MET A 145 21.97 5.86 0.20
C MET A 145 23.11 6.04 -0.82
N SER A 146 24.35 5.68 -0.47
CA SER A 146 25.47 5.67 -1.41
C SER A 146 25.60 4.36 -2.20
N GLU A 147 25.06 3.24 -1.70
CA GLU A 147 25.07 1.95 -2.42
C GLU A 147 23.95 1.88 -3.47
N ASP A 148 22.74 2.37 -3.16
CA ASP A 148 21.62 2.38 -4.13
C ASP A 148 21.85 3.35 -5.30
N LEU A 149 22.66 4.41 -5.12
CA LEU A 149 23.10 5.26 -6.24
C LEU A 149 24.04 4.50 -7.19
N SER A 150 24.74 3.48 -6.72
CA SER A 150 25.62 2.63 -7.55
C SER A 150 24.88 1.48 -8.23
N GLU A 151 23.75 1.02 -7.67
CA GLU A 151 22.88 0.03 -8.32
C GLU A 151 21.97 0.66 -9.40
N GLY A 152 21.69 1.97 -9.30
CA GLY A 152 20.94 2.73 -10.31
C GLY A 152 21.75 3.24 -11.51
N GLU A 153 23.08 3.20 -11.47
CA GLU A 153 23.98 3.73 -12.52
C GLU A 153 24.60 2.66 -13.43
N ARG A 154 24.23 1.38 -13.34
CA ARG A 154 24.64 0.36 -14.33
C ARG A 154 23.66 0.27 -15.50
N GLY A 155 23.49 1.40 -16.18
CA GLY A 155 22.99 1.49 -17.55
C GLY A 155 24.14 1.84 -18.49
N ASP A 156 24.21 1.17 -19.63
CA ASP A 156 25.29 1.18 -20.62
C ASP A 156 25.91 2.56 -20.89
N THR A 157 27.22 2.67 -20.63
CA THR A 157 28.10 3.58 -21.38
C THR A 157 29.25 2.77 -21.97
N VAL A 158 29.31 2.81 -23.30
CA VAL A 158 30.36 2.20 -24.13
C VAL A 158 31.54 3.18 -24.23
N GLY A 159 32.77 2.67 -24.02
CA GLY A 159 34.06 3.38 -24.18
C GLY A 159 34.57 3.96 -22.85
N ASP A 160 35.80 3.76 -22.39
CA ASP A 160 37.06 3.43 -23.07
C ASP A 160 38.08 2.86 -22.06
N ILE A 161 39.14 2.26 -22.61
CA ILE A 161 40.25 1.52 -21.98
C ILE A 161 40.93 2.24 -20.79
N SER A 162 41.11 1.56 -19.64
CA SER A 162 42.42 1.51 -18.94
C SER A 162 42.53 0.37 -17.92
N SER A 163 43.74 -0.19 -17.87
CA SER A 163 44.25 -1.35 -17.14
C SER A 163 44.47 -1.11 -15.64
N HIS A 164 43.95 -1.98 -14.78
CA HIS A 164 44.67 -2.70 -13.71
C HIS A 164 43.72 -3.29 -12.64
N GLY A 165 43.91 -4.58 -12.32
CA GLY A 165 43.59 -5.17 -11.01
C GLY A 165 42.44 -6.17 -11.00
N ASP A 166 42.76 -7.45 -11.22
CA ASP A 166 41.87 -8.60 -11.02
C ASP A 166 41.35 -8.68 -9.58
N ILE A 167 40.05 -8.47 -9.39
CA ILE A 167 39.28 -9.08 -8.31
C ILE A 167 38.05 -9.71 -8.95
N ALA A 168 38.02 -11.05 -8.93
CA ALA A 168 36.97 -11.88 -9.47
C ALA A 168 35.58 -11.47 -8.93
N ARG A 169 34.87 -10.64 -9.70
CA ARG A 169 33.43 -10.44 -9.51
C ARG A 169 32.71 -11.63 -10.16
N SER A 170 32.30 -12.57 -9.32
CA SER A 170 31.30 -13.58 -9.65
C SER A 170 30.09 -12.90 -10.30
N ARG A 171 29.96 -13.00 -11.63
CA ARG A 171 28.72 -12.68 -12.35
C ARG A 171 27.64 -13.63 -11.83
N MET A 172 26.68 -13.12 -11.05
CA MET A 172 25.50 -13.92 -10.71
C MET A 172 24.78 -14.29 -12.02
N PRO A 173 24.48 -15.57 -12.26
CA PRO A 173 23.71 -15.97 -13.43
C PRO A 173 22.31 -15.35 -13.33
N ARG A 174 21.79 -14.82 -14.45
CA ARG A 174 20.37 -14.46 -14.56
C ARG A 174 19.57 -15.76 -14.43
N ILE A 175 18.97 -15.99 -13.27
CA ILE A 175 18.05 -17.11 -13.04
C ILE A 175 16.86 -16.92 -14.00
N SER A 176 16.58 -17.89 -14.85
CA SER A 176 15.40 -17.87 -15.72
C SER A 176 14.13 -17.90 -14.85
N SER A 177 13.03 -17.29 -15.30
CA SER A 177 11.75 -17.35 -14.58
C SER A 177 11.30 -18.80 -14.34
N VAL A 178 11.64 -19.70 -15.26
CA VAL A 178 11.39 -21.14 -15.16
C VAL A 178 12.18 -21.75 -13.99
N ASP A 179 13.48 -21.46 -13.89
CA ASP A 179 14.34 -21.94 -12.81
C ASP A 179 13.88 -21.41 -11.43
N ALA A 180 13.39 -20.17 -11.39
CA ALA A 180 12.84 -19.57 -10.17
C ALA A 180 11.52 -20.24 -9.74
N ILE A 181 10.65 -20.57 -10.70
CA ILE A 181 9.41 -21.30 -10.44
C ILE A 181 9.71 -22.74 -10.00
N GLU A 182 10.68 -23.40 -10.62
CA GLU A 182 11.08 -24.76 -10.23
C GLU A 182 11.72 -24.78 -8.83
N ALA A 183 12.61 -23.82 -8.53
CA ALA A 183 13.15 -23.64 -7.19
C ALA A 183 12.04 -23.34 -6.16
N TRP A 184 11.07 -22.49 -6.50
CA TRP A 184 9.90 -22.22 -5.66
C TRP A 184 9.07 -23.48 -5.43
N ALA A 185 8.75 -24.21 -6.49
CA ALA A 185 7.97 -25.43 -6.47
C ALA A 185 8.65 -26.50 -5.61
N SER A 186 9.97 -26.66 -5.72
CA SER A 186 10.73 -27.59 -4.88
C SER A 186 10.69 -27.23 -3.39
N GLN A 187 10.73 -25.95 -3.06
CA GLN A 187 10.69 -25.47 -1.67
C GLN A 187 9.28 -25.46 -1.05
N HIS A 188 8.24 -25.32 -1.88
CA HIS A 188 6.87 -25.10 -1.43
C HIS A 188 5.90 -26.21 -1.86
N LYS A 189 6.41 -27.34 -2.36
CA LYS A 189 5.59 -28.47 -2.87
C LYS A 189 4.56 -28.97 -1.88
N ASP A 190 4.92 -28.98 -0.59
CA ASP A 190 4.05 -29.47 0.49
C ASP A 190 3.18 -28.37 1.12
N ARG A 191 3.39 -27.10 0.75
CA ARG A 191 2.54 -26.02 1.24
C ARG A 191 1.19 -26.09 0.53
N LYS A 192 0.13 -25.80 1.27
CA LYS A 192 -1.24 -25.77 0.76
C LYS A 192 -1.85 -24.43 1.12
N LEU A 193 -1.41 -23.39 0.40
CA LEU A 193 -1.74 -22.00 0.70
C LEU A 193 -3.18 -21.68 0.28
N TYR A 194 -3.87 -20.88 1.09
CA TYR A 194 -5.16 -20.29 0.78
C TYR A 194 -4.98 -18.78 0.60
N ILE A 195 -5.41 -18.23 -0.54
CA ILE A 195 -5.28 -16.81 -0.87
C ILE A 195 -6.66 -16.23 -1.17
N VAL A 196 -6.92 -15.01 -0.68
CA VAL A 196 -8.15 -14.28 -0.97
C VAL A 196 -7.82 -13.01 -1.76
N LEU A 197 -8.47 -12.83 -2.90
CA LEU A 197 -8.45 -11.61 -3.69
C LEU A 197 -9.81 -10.92 -3.56
N ILE A 198 -9.85 -9.60 -3.58
CA ILE A 198 -11.10 -8.83 -3.48
C ILE A 198 -11.16 -7.83 -4.63
N SER A 199 -12.24 -7.88 -5.41
CA SER A 199 -12.58 -6.88 -6.43
C SER A 199 -14.10 -6.78 -6.54
N ILE A 200 -14.66 -5.66 -6.09
CA ILE A 200 -16.10 -5.59 -5.77
C ILE A 200 -16.92 -4.94 -6.89
N HIS A 201 -16.43 -3.85 -7.48
CA HIS A 201 -17.11 -3.20 -8.60
C HIS A 201 -16.85 -3.88 -9.94
N GLY A 202 -17.67 -3.50 -10.93
CA GLY A 202 -17.61 -4.05 -12.28
C GLY A 202 -18.32 -5.40 -12.40
N LEU A 203 -18.41 -5.89 -13.63
CA LEU A 203 -18.97 -7.19 -13.96
C LEU A 203 -17.86 -8.25 -14.06
N ILE A 204 -17.72 -9.09 -13.04
CA ILE A 204 -16.64 -10.09 -12.95
C ILE A 204 -17.18 -11.50 -13.23
N ARG A 205 -16.66 -12.11 -14.29
CA ARG A 205 -16.86 -13.51 -14.69
C ARG A 205 -15.59 -14.07 -15.31
N GLY A 206 -15.42 -15.39 -15.29
CA GLY A 206 -14.20 -16.08 -15.73
C GLY A 206 -14.01 -16.10 -17.24
N GLU A 207 -15.11 -16.26 -17.98
CA GLU A 207 -15.10 -16.36 -19.44
C GLU A 207 -16.01 -15.31 -20.10
N ASN A 208 -15.72 -14.92 -21.34
CA ASN A 208 -16.49 -13.94 -22.12
C ASN A 208 -16.71 -12.60 -21.40
N MET A 209 -15.74 -12.12 -20.61
CA MET A 209 -15.86 -10.85 -19.86
C MET A 209 -16.40 -9.71 -20.72
N GLU A 210 -17.36 -8.95 -20.19
CA GLU A 210 -17.98 -7.80 -20.88
C GLU A 210 -17.09 -6.55 -20.82
N LEU A 211 -15.82 -6.70 -21.18
CA LEU A 211 -14.84 -5.62 -21.18
C LEU A 211 -15.33 -4.50 -22.11
N GLY A 212 -15.53 -3.30 -21.56
CA GLY A 212 -15.94 -2.14 -22.36
C GLY A 212 -17.38 -1.73 -22.20
N ARG A 213 -18.19 -2.52 -21.50
CA ARG A 213 -19.60 -2.19 -21.26
C ARG A 213 -19.78 -0.84 -20.58
N ASP A 214 -19.00 -0.56 -19.54
CA ASP A 214 -19.06 0.68 -18.76
C ASP A 214 -17.68 1.12 -18.24
N SER A 215 -17.62 2.10 -17.34
CA SER A 215 -16.38 2.59 -16.74
C SER A 215 -15.74 1.64 -15.72
N ASP A 216 -16.46 0.62 -15.29
CA ASP A 216 -16.16 -0.20 -14.10
C ASP A 216 -15.67 -1.59 -14.54
N THR A 217 -16.11 -2.05 -15.71
CA THR A 217 -15.76 -3.34 -16.29
C THR A 217 -14.66 -3.16 -17.33
N GLY A 218 -13.39 -3.33 -16.93
CA GLY A 218 -12.24 -3.14 -17.83
C GLY A 218 -10.95 -3.83 -17.43
N GLY A 219 -9.81 -3.15 -17.63
CA GLY A 219 -8.49 -3.76 -17.46
C GLY A 219 -8.27 -4.35 -16.07
N GLN A 220 -8.84 -3.72 -15.03
CA GLN A 220 -8.85 -4.27 -13.67
C GLN A 220 -9.55 -5.64 -13.60
N VAL A 221 -10.73 -5.79 -14.19
CA VAL A 221 -11.49 -7.05 -14.18
C VAL A 221 -10.68 -8.16 -14.84
N LYS A 222 -10.12 -7.88 -16.03
CA LYS A 222 -9.22 -8.81 -16.73
C LYS A 222 -8.03 -9.19 -15.84
N TYR A 223 -7.34 -8.19 -15.28
CA TYR A 223 -6.19 -8.39 -14.40
C TYR A 223 -6.49 -9.31 -13.22
N VAL A 224 -7.57 -9.09 -12.47
CA VAL A 224 -7.83 -9.85 -11.23
C VAL A 224 -8.25 -11.28 -11.52
N VAL A 225 -8.98 -11.53 -12.63
CA VAL A 225 -9.37 -12.87 -13.06
C VAL A 225 -8.16 -13.66 -13.53
N GLU A 226 -7.30 -13.05 -14.35
CA GLU A 226 -6.04 -13.68 -14.81
C GLU A 226 -5.08 -13.94 -13.64
N LEU A 227 -4.95 -12.99 -12.71
CA LEU A 227 -4.15 -13.16 -11.49
C LEU A 227 -4.67 -14.33 -10.64
N ALA A 228 -5.99 -14.42 -10.43
CA ALA A 228 -6.59 -15.51 -9.66
C ALA A 228 -6.26 -16.87 -10.29
N ARG A 229 -6.41 -16.98 -11.61
CA ARG A 229 -6.14 -18.21 -12.36
C ARG A 229 -4.66 -18.59 -12.35
N ALA A 230 -3.77 -17.62 -12.52
CA ALA A 230 -2.33 -17.81 -12.45
C ALA A 230 -1.91 -18.29 -11.05
N LEU A 231 -2.38 -17.62 -9.99
CA LEU A 231 -2.12 -18.02 -8.60
C LEU A 231 -2.67 -19.41 -8.30
N GLY A 232 -3.87 -19.74 -8.78
CA GLY A 232 -4.47 -21.07 -8.61
C GLY A 232 -3.69 -22.20 -9.31
N SER A 233 -2.84 -21.85 -10.28
CA SER A 233 -1.97 -22.80 -10.98
C SER A 233 -0.55 -22.85 -10.39
N MET A 234 -0.23 -22.01 -9.40
CA MET A 234 1.11 -21.94 -8.80
C MET A 234 1.37 -23.11 -7.86
N PRO A 235 2.54 -23.77 -7.96
CA PRO A 235 2.95 -24.79 -7.00
C PRO A 235 2.91 -24.29 -5.55
N GLY A 236 2.27 -25.08 -4.67
CA GLY A 236 2.10 -24.76 -3.26
C GLY A 236 0.85 -23.92 -2.93
N VAL A 237 0.13 -23.40 -3.93
CA VAL A 237 -1.18 -22.78 -3.74
C VAL A 237 -2.26 -23.85 -3.87
N TYR A 238 -3.09 -24.00 -2.84
CA TYR A 238 -4.19 -24.95 -2.86
C TYR A 238 -5.48 -24.30 -3.34
N ARG A 239 -5.80 -23.09 -2.87
CA ARG A 239 -7.05 -22.40 -3.20
C ARG A 239 -6.85 -20.90 -3.34
N VAL A 240 -7.51 -20.31 -4.33
CA VAL A 240 -7.64 -18.86 -4.51
C VAL A 240 -9.11 -18.50 -4.62
N ASP A 241 -9.59 -17.61 -3.75
CA ASP A 241 -10.95 -17.07 -3.83
C ASP A 241 -10.91 -15.60 -4.25
N LEU A 242 -11.49 -15.28 -5.41
CA LEU A 242 -11.75 -13.92 -5.88
C LEU A 242 -13.15 -13.50 -5.45
N LEU A 243 -13.23 -12.72 -4.37
CA LEU A 243 -14.48 -12.22 -3.82
C LEU A 243 -14.96 -10.99 -4.60
N THR A 244 -16.23 -11.03 -5.02
CA THR A 244 -16.88 -9.95 -5.77
C THR A 244 -18.37 -9.83 -5.39
N ARG A 245 -19.09 -8.91 -6.03
CA ARG A 245 -20.53 -8.69 -5.79
C ARG A 245 -21.40 -9.70 -6.55
N GLN A 246 -22.45 -10.18 -5.89
CA GLN A 246 -23.52 -10.94 -6.56
C GLN A 246 -24.57 -10.00 -7.17
N ILE A 247 -24.83 -10.14 -8.47
CA ILE A 247 -25.69 -9.24 -9.24
C ILE A 247 -26.74 -10.07 -9.97
N SER A 248 -28.01 -9.85 -9.67
CA SER A 248 -29.16 -10.57 -10.23
C SER A 248 -30.11 -9.59 -10.96
N ALA A 249 -29.52 -8.63 -11.66
CA ALA A 249 -30.25 -7.61 -12.40
C ALA A 249 -30.68 -8.14 -13.79
N PRO A 250 -31.85 -7.74 -14.30
CA PRO A 250 -32.38 -8.27 -15.57
C PRO A 250 -31.61 -7.80 -16.81
N ASP A 251 -30.81 -6.75 -16.68
CA ASP A 251 -30.04 -6.12 -17.75
C ASP A 251 -28.59 -6.65 -17.86
N VAL A 252 -28.18 -7.55 -16.97
CA VAL A 252 -26.88 -8.22 -16.99
C VAL A 252 -27.04 -9.72 -17.20
N ASP A 253 -25.98 -10.40 -17.60
CA ASP A 253 -25.98 -11.84 -17.75
C ASP A 253 -26.33 -12.56 -16.43
N TRP A 254 -27.16 -13.60 -16.51
CA TRP A 254 -27.64 -14.34 -15.33
C TRP A 254 -26.49 -15.00 -14.55
N SER A 255 -25.36 -15.28 -15.20
CA SER A 255 -24.15 -15.85 -14.58
C SER A 255 -23.57 -14.98 -13.45
N TYR A 256 -23.75 -13.65 -13.47
CA TYR A 256 -23.33 -12.78 -12.36
C TYR A 256 -24.16 -13.01 -11.08
N GLY A 257 -25.30 -13.69 -11.22
CA GLY A 257 -26.14 -14.12 -10.11
C GLY A 257 -25.68 -15.43 -9.47
N GLU A 258 -24.79 -16.19 -10.12
CA GLU A 258 -24.32 -17.47 -9.58
C GLU A 258 -23.33 -17.24 -8.42
N PRO A 259 -23.58 -17.81 -7.22
CA PRO A 259 -22.75 -17.56 -6.05
C PRO A 259 -21.27 -17.93 -6.21
N THR A 260 -20.97 -18.90 -7.07
CA THR A 260 -19.61 -19.41 -7.25
C THR A 260 -19.40 -19.85 -8.70
N GLU A 261 -18.24 -19.52 -9.23
CA GLU A 261 -17.78 -19.93 -10.57
C GLU A 261 -16.33 -20.40 -10.46
N MET A 262 -16.02 -21.59 -10.97
CA MET A 262 -14.65 -22.11 -10.98
C MET A 262 -13.88 -21.58 -12.20
N LEU A 263 -12.68 -21.05 -11.96
CA LEU A 263 -11.78 -20.62 -13.03
C LEU A 263 -10.96 -21.82 -13.49
N SER A 264 -11.21 -22.26 -14.73
CA SER A 264 -10.50 -23.42 -15.29
C SER A 264 -8.99 -23.14 -15.42
N PRO A 265 -8.10 -24.05 -14.98
CA PRO A 265 -6.66 -23.90 -15.14
C PRO A 265 -6.25 -23.79 -16.61
N MET A 266 -5.14 -23.09 -16.86
CA MET A 266 -4.63 -22.79 -18.21
C MET A 266 -4.08 -24.02 -18.97
N HIS A 267 -3.75 -25.11 -18.28
CA HIS A 267 -3.26 -26.36 -18.87
C HIS A 267 -3.97 -27.57 -18.23
N SER A 268 -5.01 -28.07 -18.90
CA SER A 268 -5.88 -29.14 -18.43
C SER A 268 -5.28 -30.55 -18.52
N GLU A 269 -4.16 -30.73 -19.23
CA GLU A 269 -3.69 -32.09 -19.57
C GLU A 269 -2.92 -32.81 -18.45
N ASN A 270 -2.39 -32.11 -17.44
CA ASN A 270 -1.53 -32.72 -16.40
C ASN A 270 -1.92 -32.44 -14.94
N PHE A 271 -3.01 -31.71 -14.67
CA PHE A 271 -3.35 -31.22 -13.32
C PHE A 271 -4.49 -31.96 -12.61
N LEU A 272 -5.17 -32.92 -13.25
CA LEU A 272 -6.42 -33.49 -12.73
C LEU A 272 -6.25 -34.75 -11.84
N GLU A 273 -5.06 -35.35 -11.76
CA GLU A 273 -4.86 -36.51 -10.87
C GLU A 273 -4.38 -36.07 -9.48
N GLY A 274 -5.33 -35.98 -8.53
CA GLY A 274 -5.05 -35.95 -7.09
C GLY A 274 -5.22 -34.61 -6.36
N VAL A 275 -5.78 -33.58 -7.00
CA VAL A 275 -6.03 -32.28 -6.34
C VAL A 275 -7.41 -32.32 -5.66
N GLY A 276 -7.47 -31.95 -4.37
CA GLY A 276 -8.69 -32.08 -3.56
C GLY A 276 -9.88 -31.25 -4.07
N GLU A 277 -11.09 -31.62 -3.66
CA GLU A 277 -12.37 -31.10 -4.20
C GLU A 277 -12.51 -29.57 -4.17
N SER A 278 -11.81 -28.88 -3.27
CA SER A 278 -11.88 -27.42 -3.12
C SER A 278 -10.65 -26.67 -3.64
N SER A 279 -9.82 -27.35 -4.43
CA SER A 279 -8.58 -26.78 -4.98
C SER A 279 -8.81 -25.96 -6.26
N GLY A 280 -7.89 -25.04 -6.53
CA GLY A 280 -7.93 -24.16 -7.70
C GLY A 280 -8.43 -22.75 -7.40
N ALA A 281 -8.84 -22.03 -8.44
CA ALA A 281 -9.27 -20.65 -8.34
C ALA A 281 -10.78 -20.52 -8.56
N TYR A 282 -11.44 -19.70 -7.75
CA TYR A 282 -12.89 -19.51 -7.78
C TYR A 282 -13.24 -18.02 -7.75
N ILE A 283 -14.23 -17.61 -8.53
CA ILE A 283 -14.97 -16.37 -8.29
C ILE A 283 -16.07 -16.70 -7.28
N VAL A 284 -16.11 -15.95 -6.18
CA VAL A 284 -17.13 -16.08 -5.14
C VAL A 284 -17.89 -14.77 -5.04
N ARG A 285 -19.20 -14.83 -5.28
CA ARG A 285 -20.07 -13.65 -5.36
C ARG A 285 -20.83 -13.48 -4.05
N ILE A 286 -20.46 -12.47 -3.28
CA ILE A 286 -21.08 -12.12 -2.01
C ILE A 286 -22.33 -11.26 -2.27
N PRO A 287 -23.50 -11.63 -1.75
CA PRO A 287 -24.69 -10.78 -1.82
C PRO A 287 -24.53 -9.58 -0.89
N PHE A 288 -24.63 -8.37 -1.45
CA PHE A 288 -24.75 -7.15 -0.67
C PHE A 288 -25.38 -6.02 -1.50
N GLY A 289 -26.05 -5.09 -0.81
CA GLY A 289 -26.83 -4.05 -1.46
C GLY A 289 -27.96 -4.58 -2.37
N PRO A 290 -28.60 -3.70 -3.16
CA PRO A 290 -29.68 -4.08 -4.08
C PRO A 290 -29.23 -5.06 -5.17
N ARG A 291 -29.60 -6.33 -5.07
CA ARG A 291 -29.17 -7.37 -6.02
C ARG A 291 -29.87 -7.32 -7.37
N ASP A 292 -31.06 -6.75 -7.42
CA ASP A 292 -31.88 -6.58 -8.62
C ASP A 292 -31.36 -5.48 -9.56
N LYS A 293 -30.27 -4.80 -9.19
CA LYS A 293 -29.70 -3.67 -9.94
C LYS A 293 -28.18 -3.67 -9.97
N TYR A 294 -27.64 -3.38 -11.14
CA TYR A 294 -26.24 -2.99 -11.26
C TYR A 294 -25.99 -1.63 -10.58
N LEU A 295 -24.87 -1.53 -9.84
CA LEU A 295 -24.47 -0.29 -9.17
C LEU A 295 -23.07 0.09 -9.63
N PRO A 296 -22.86 1.35 -10.06
CA PRO A 296 -21.53 1.86 -10.33
C PRO A 296 -20.72 1.98 -9.03
N LYS A 297 -19.40 1.86 -9.13
CA LYS A 297 -18.45 1.92 -7.99
C LYS A 297 -18.64 3.14 -7.08
N GLU A 298 -19.01 4.28 -7.63
CA GLU A 298 -19.29 5.51 -6.87
C GLU A 298 -20.45 5.38 -5.86
N LEU A 299 -21.34 4.39 -6.05
CA LEU A 299 -22.52 4.16 -5.22
C LEU A 299 -22.38 2.94 -4.28
N LEU A 300 -21.25 2.23 -4.30
CA LEU A 300 -21.05 1.04 -3.47
C LEU A 300 -20.65 1.35 -2.02
N TRP A 301 -20.12 2.55 -1.74
CA TRP A 301 -19.60 2.94 -0.42
C TRP A 301 -20.53 2.65 0.77
N PRO A 302 -21.86 2.87 0.70
CA PRO A 302 -22.76 2.58 1.83
C PRO A 302 -22.86 1.09 2.17
N TYR A 303 -22.49 0.19 1.26
CA TYR A 303 -22.68 -1.24 1.40
C TYR A 303 -21.37 -2.02 1.64
N ILE A 304 -20.24 -1.32 1.80
CA ILE A 304 -18.92 -1.95 2.05
C ILE A 304 -18.95 -2.82 3.30
N GLN A 305 -19.57 -2.36 4.39
CA GLN A 305 -19.68 -3.14 5.63
C GLN A 305 -20.49 -4.43 5.45
N GLU A 306 -21.59 -4.36 4.69
CA GLU A 306 -22.41 -5.54 4.37
C GLU A 306 -21.61 -6.57 3.56
N PHE A 307 -20.80 -6.11 2.59
CA PHE A 307 -19.86 -6.97 1.88
C PHE A 307 -18.84 -7.61 2.84
N VAL A 308 -18.25 -6.83 3.75
CA VAL A 308 -17.27 -7.32 4.73
C VAL A 308 -17.85 -8.42 5.61
N ASP A 309 -19.09 -8.27 6.10
CA ASP A 309 -19.77 -9.29 6.91
C ASP A 309 -19.97 -10.61 6.12
N GLY A 310 -20.40 -10.50 4.87
CA GLY A 310 -20.56 -11.65 3.98
C GLY A 310 -19.24 -12.33 3.62
N ALA A 311 -18.21 -11.53 3.30
CA ALA A 311 -16.87 -12.01 2.99
C ALA A 311 -16.21 -12.68 4.20
N LEU A 312 -16.35 -12.10 5.40
CA LEU A 312 -15.86 -12.69 6.65
C LEU A 312 -16.52 -14.05 6.89
N SER A 313 -17.84 -14.14 6.72
CA SER A 313 -18.58 -15.39 6.87
C SER A 313 -18.10 -16.46 5.89
N HIS A 314 -17.86 -16.10 4.62
CA HIS A 314 -17.28 -17.00 3.62
C HIS A 314 -15.89 -17.48 4.02
N ILE A 315 -14.98 -16.57 4.40
CA ILE A 315 -13.61 -16.91 4.78
C ILE A 315 -13.58 -17.84 6.00
N LEU A 316 -14.43 -17.58 7.02
CA LEU A 316 -14.55 -18.45 8.19
C LEU A 316 -15.04 -19.85 7.82
N HIS A 317 -16.04 -19.92 6.95
CA HIS A 317 -16.55 -21.21 6.46
C HIS A 317 -15.47 -21.98 5.70
N MET A 318 -14.81 -21.33 4.73
CA MET A 318 -13.74 -21.96 3.95
C MET A 318 -12.55 -22.36 4.82
N SER A 319 -12.16 -21.56 5.81
CA SER A 319 -11.08 -21.89 6.74
C SER A 319 -11.35 -23.21 7.47
N LYS A 320 -12.60 -23.47 7.86
CA LYS A 320 -13.03 -24.74 8.45
C LYS A 320 -12.99 -25.90 7.45
N VAL A 321 -13.58 -25.71 6.27
CA VAL A 321 -13.62 -26.74 5.20
C VAL A 321 -12.20 -27.16 4.79
N LEU A 322 -11.32 -26.17 4.56
CA LEU A 322 -9.92 -26.42 4.26
C LEU A 322 -9.19 -27.06 5.43
N GLY A 323 -9.57 -26.74 6.67
CA GLY A 323 -9.04 -27.40 7.86
C GLY A 323 -9.30 -28.90 7.87
N GLU A 324 -10.49 -29.33 7.48
CA GLU A 324 -10.87 -30.75 7.38
C GLU A 324 -10.16 -31.45 6.21
N GLN A 325 -10.00 -30.77 5.06
CA GLN A 325 -9.39 -31.37 3.86
C GLN A 325 -7.86 -31.41 3.88
N ILE A 326 -7.23 -30.32 4.34
CA ILE A 326 -5.78 -30.09 4.18
C ILE A 326 -5.07 -29.63 5.46
N GLY A 327 -5.81 -29.16 6.46
CA GLY A 327 -5.27 -28.64 7.73
C GLY A 327 -5.18 -29.66 8.87
N GLY A 328 -5.50 -30.94 8.64
CA GLY A 328 -5.48 -31.98 9.68
C GLY A 328 -6.48 -31.72 10.82
N GLY A 329 -7.62 -31.11 10.50
CA GLY A 329 -8.65 -30.72 11.47
C GLY A 329 -8.43 -29.34 12.11
N GLN A 330 -7.34 -28.64 11.81
CA GLN A 330 -7.11 -27.26 12.25
C GLN A 330 -7.55 -26.26 11.17
N PRO A 331 -8.18 -25.12 11.53
CA PRO A 331 -8.59 -24.10 10.56
C PRO A 331 -7.41 -23.60 9.70
N VAL A 332 -7.63 -23.51 8.39
CA VAL A 332 -6.64 -22.99 7.43
C VAL A 332 -7.01 -21.56 7.06
N TRP A 333 -6.30 -20.61 7.66
CA TRP A 333 -6.49 -19.19 7.38
C TRP A 333 -5.86 -18.78 6.06
N PRO A 334 -6.41 -17.75 5.39
CA PRO A 334 -5.76 -17.20 4.21
C PRO A 334 -4.39 -16.64 4.61
N VAL A 335 -3.38 -16.88 3.77
CA VAL A 335 -2.03 -16.35 4.02
C VAL A 335 -1.92 -14.88 3.68
N ALA A 336 -2.82 -14.39 2.84
CA ALA A 336 -2.99 -12.98 2.56
C ALA A 336 -4.38 -12.66 2.00
N ILE A 337 -4.78 -11.40 2.17
CA ILE A 337 -5.96 -10.79 1.54
C ILE A 337 -5.46 -9.68 0.62
N HIS A 338 -5.76 -9.75 -0.67
CA HIS A 338 -5.32 -8.79 -1.67
C HIS A 338 -6.49 -7.95 -2.19
N GLY A 339 -6.52 -6.67 -1.82
CA GLY A 339 -7.51 -5.71 -2.32
C GLY A 339 -7.11 -5.08 -3.65
N HIS A 340 -8.07 -4.98 -4.58
CA HIS A 340 -7.87 -4.37 -5.90
C HIS A 340 -8.80 -3.18 -6.11
N TYR A 341 -8.23 -1.97 -6.21
CA TYR A 341 -8.94 -0.68 -6.21
C TYR A 341 -9.51 -0.27 -4.84
N ALA A 342 -9.86 0.99 -4.69
CA ALA A 342 -10.16 1.63 -3.40
C ALA A 342 -11.31 0.99 -2.60
N ASP A 343 -12.38 0.55 -3.26
CA ASP A 343 -13.54 -0.07 -2.59
C ASP A 343 -13.21 -1.45 -2.01
N ALA A 344 -12.52 -2.28 -2.79
CA ALA A 344 -12.01 -3.57 -2.35
C ALA A 344 -10.87 -3.42 -1.33
N GLY A 345 -10.05 -2.39 -1.47
CA GLY A 345 -8.99 -2.05 -0.51
C GLY A 345 -9.54 -1.71 0.87
N ASP A 346 -10.57 -0.87 0.92
CA ASP A 346 -11.31 -0.54 2.16
C ASP A 346 -11.86 -1.81 2.83
N SER A 347 -12.45 -2.69 2.03
CA SER A 347 -12.96 -3.99 2.50
C SER A 347 -11.82 -4.92 2.99
N ALA A 348 -10.72 -4.97 2.25
CA ALA A 348 -9.55 -5.79 2.58
C ALA A 348 -8.87 -5.30 3.88
N ALA A 349 -8.81 -3.99 4.12
CA ALA A 349 -8.29 -3.41 5.35
C ALA A 349 -9.09 -3.85 6.57
N LEU A 350 -10.42 -3.80 6.47
CA LEU A 350 -11.33 -4.25 7.54
C LEU A 350 -11.22 -5.75 7.80
N LEU A 351 -11.19 -6.57 6.74
CA LEU A 351 -11.05 -8.02 6.84
C LEU A 351 -9.68 -8.44 7.39
N SER A 352 -8.60 -7.80 6.93
CA SER A 352 -7.24 -8.00 7.40
C SER A 352 -7.14 -7.74 8.90
N GLY A 353 -7.67 -6.61 9.38
CA GLY A 353 -7.69 -6.28 10.80
C GLY A 353 -8.53 -7.25 11.63
N ALA A 354 -9.69 -7.68 11.13
CA ALA A 354 -10.56 -8.62 11.84
C ALA A 354 -9.98 -10.04 11.93
N LEU A 355 -9.29 -10.50 10.88
CA LEU A 355 -8.73 -11.85 10.78
C LEU A 355 -7.27 -11.93 11.23
N ASN A 356 -6.61 -10.78 11.43
CA ASN A 356 -5.17 -10.67 11.68
C ASN A 356 -4.34 -11.39 10.58
N VAL A 357 -4.69 -11.14 9.32
CA VAL A 357 -4.07 -11.72 8.12
C VAL A 357 -3.40 -10.61 7.32
N PRO A 358 -2.18 -10.80 6.78
CA PRO A 358 -1.51 -9.79 5.98
C PRO A 358 -2.34 -9.26 4.81
N MET A 359 -2.37 -7.93 4.66
CA MET A 359 -3.02 -7.27 3.52
C MET A 359 -2.00 -6.94 2.42
N LEU A 360 -2.36 -7.27 1.19
CA LEU A 360 -1.74 -6.74 -0.02
C LEU A 360 -2.72 -5.80 -0.73
N PHE A 361 -2.17 -4.81 -1.43
CA PHE A 361 -3.01 -3.86 -2.15
C PHE A 361 -2.46 -3.50 -3.53
N THR A 362 -3.35 -3.38 -4.50
CA THR A 362 -3.06 -2.84 -5.84
C THR A 362 -4.09 -1.77 -6.18
N GLY A 363 -3.62 -0.54 -6.40
CA GLY A 363 -4.49 0.62 -6.62
C GLY A 363 -5.25 0.59 -7.94
N HIS A 364 -4.60 0.14 -9.03
CA HIS A 364 -5.06 0.22 -10.44
C HIS A 364 -5.25 1.64 -10.98
N SER A 365 -5.90 2.49 -10.21
CA SER A 365 -6.08 3.92 -10.42
C SER A 365 -6.16 4.58 -9.05
N LEU A 366 -5.61 5.78 -8.91
CA LEU A 366 -5.59 6.50 -7.63
C LEU A 366 -6.46 7.76 -7.65
N GLY A 367 -7.16 8.01 -6.55
CA GLY A 367 -8.09 9.12 -6.37
C GLY A 367 -7.42 10.49 -6.37
N ARG A 368 -6.25 10.67 -5.75
CA ARG A 368 -5.54 11.96 -5.70
C ARG A 368 -5.05 12.39 -7.08
N ASP A 369 -4.42 11.48 -7.82
CA ASP A 369 -3.99 11.71 -9.21
C ASP A 369 -5.19 12.05 -10.11
N LYS A 370 -6.29 11.30 -10.01
CA LYS A 370 -7.53 11.58 -10.74
C LYS A 370 -8.10 12.97 -10.39
N LEU A 371 -8.09 13.37 -9.12
CA LEU A 371 -8.55 14.68 -8.68
C LEU A 371 -7.69 15.80 -9.26
N GLU A 372 -6.37 15.68 -9.18
CA GLU A 372 -5.43 16.68 -9.72
C GLU A 372 -5.63 16.87 -11.23
N GLN A 373 -5.80 15.79 -11.98
CA GLN A 373 -6.06 15.81 -13.42
C GLN A 373 -7.39 16.50 -13.76
N LEU A 374 -8.47 16.19 -13.03
CA LEU A 374 -9.78 16.79 -13.27
C LEU A 374 -9.78 18.29 -12.96
N LEU A 375 -9.08 18.72 -11.90
CA LEU A 375 -8.93 20.13 -11.56
C LEU A 375 -8.10 20.88 -12.61
N LYS A 376 -7.03 20.27 -13.14
CA LYS A 376 -6.23 20.87 -14.23
C LYS A 376 -7.03 21.12 -15.51
N GLN A 377 -8.08 20.33 -15.76
CA GLN A 377 -8.97 20.56 -16.91
C GLN A 377 -9.85 21.80 -16.74
N GLY A 378 -10.03 22.30 -15.52
CA GLY A 378 -10.76 23.54 -15.22
C GLY A 378 -12.26 23.52 -15.56
N ARG A 379 -12.83 22.35 -15.88
CA ARG A 379 -14.24 22.21 -16.31
C ARG A 379 -15.23 22.09 -15.16
N GLN A 380 -14.78 21.64 -13.99
CA GLN A 380 -15.63 21.30 -12.84
C GLN A 380 -14.97 21.79 -11.55
N SER A 381 -15.78 22.21 -10.59
CA SER A 381 -15.30 22.53 -9.25
C SER A 381 -14.93 21.26 -8.47
N ARG A 382 -14.15 21.42 -7.40
CA ARG A 382 -13.79 20.30 -6.52
C ARG A 382 -15.04 19.64 -5.92
N GLU A 383 -16.05 20.44 -5.59
CA GLU A 383 -17.32 20.02 -5.01
C GLU A 383 -18.13 19.19 -6.01
N GLU A 384 -18.19 19.61 -7.28
CA GLU A 384 -18.86 18.87 -8.36
C GLU A 384 -18.17 17.53 -8.63
N ILE A 385 -16.83 17.54 -8.69
CA ILE A 385 -16.02 16.33 -8.84
C ILE A 385 -16.30 15.36 -7.69
N ASN A 386 -16.35 15.86 -6.45
CA ASN A 386 -16.63 15.03 -5.30
C ASN A 386 -18.08 14.50 -5.28
N ALA A 387 -19.06 15.32 -5.67
CA ALA A 387 -20.45 14.89 -5.74
C ALA A 387 -20.63 13.72 -6.72
N MET A 388 -19.99 13.81 -7.88
CA MET A 388 -20.05 12.84 -8.97
C MET A 388 -19.22 11.58 -8.71
N TYR A 389 -17.95 11.70 -8.32
CA TYR A 389 -17.04 10.56 -8.20
C TYR A 389 -16.83 10.04 -6.78
N LYS A 390 -17.43 10.70 -5.77
CA LYS A 390 -17.15 10.46 -4.35
C LYS A 390 -15.65 10.47 -4.05
N ILE A 391 -14.92 11.38 -4.70
CA ILE A 391 -13.47 11.35 -4.77
C ILE A 391 -12.81 11.47 -3.39
N MET A 392 -13.41 12.22 -2.46
CA MET A 392 -12.88 12.35 -1.11
C MET A 392 -13.02 11.04 -0.32
N ARG A 393 -14.17 10.36 -0.42
CA ARG A 393 -14.37 9.04 0.21
C ARG A 393 -13.41 7.98 -0.35
N ARG A 394 -13.14 8.06 -1.65
CA ARG A 394 -12.15 7.21 -2.33
C ARG A 394 -10.74 7.46 -1.82
N ILE A 395 -10.32 8.73 -1.72
CA ILE A 395 -8.98 9.08 -1.21
C ILE A 395 -8.83 8.61 0.24
N GLU A 396 -9.85 8.76 1.07
CA GLU A 396 -9.86 8.24 2.44
C GLU A 396 -9.69 6.73 2.50
N ALA A 397 -10.37 5.97 1.63
CA ALA A 397 -10.17 4.52 1.51
C ALA A 397 -8.73 4.17 1.12
N GLU A 398 -8.15 4.91 0.16
CA GLU A 398 -6.78 4.68 -0.31
C GLU A 398 -5.72 5.02 0.76
N GLU A 399 -5.94 6.05 1.59
CA GLU A 399 -5.09 6.35 2.77
C GLU A 399 -5.20 5.21 3.81
N LEU A 400 -6.41 4.70 4.08
CA LEU A 400 -6.59 3.53 4.96
C LEU A 400 -5.87 2.29 4.41
N CYS A 401 -5.87 2.09 3.09
CA CYS A 401 -5.14 1.01 2.45
C CYS A 401 -3.64 1.14 2.64
N LEU A 402 -3.09 2.36 2.56
CA LEU A 402 -1.67 2.63 2.85
C LEU A 402 -1.31 2.20 4.26
N ASP A 403 -2.13 2.58 5.24
CA ASP A 403 -1.88 2.26 6.65
C ASP A 403 -1.99 0.76 6.94
N SER A 404 -2.89 0.06 6.25
CA SER A 404 -3.22 -1.35 6.55
C SER A 404 -2.40 -2.37 5.77
N SER A 405 -1.79 -1.98 4.66
CA SER A 405 -1.10 -2.91 3.76
C SER A 405 0.32 -3.23 4.24
N GLU A 406 0.70 -4.51 4.14
CA GLU A 406 2.10 -4.92 4.29
C GLU A 406 2.90 -4.64 3.01
N ILE A 407 2.26 -4.86 1.87
CA ILE A 407 2.84 -4.68 0.54
C ILE A 407 1.83 -3.97 -0.36
N ILE A 408 2.31 -2.96 -1.08
CA ILE A 408 1.59 -2.37 -2.19
C ILE A 408 2.28 -2.74 -3.48
N ILE A 409 1.53 -3.37 -4.37
CA ILE A 409 1.99 -3.79 -5.69
C ILE A 409 1.60 -2.71 -6.69
N THR A 410 2.59 -2.16 -7.38
CA THR A 410 2.42 -1.19 -8.46
C THR A 410 2.88 -1.78 -9.78
N SER A 411 2.33 -1.28 -10.89
CA SER A 411 2.73 -1.76 -12.22
C SER A 411 4.01 -1.08 -12.70
N THR A 412 4.27 0.16 -12.24
CA THR A 412 5.42 0.95 -12.68
C THR A 412 6.06 1.72 -11.52
N LYS A 413 7.29 2.19 -11.76
CA LYS A 413 7.97 3.15 -10.85
C LYS A 413 7.28 4.52 -10.85
N GLN A 414 6.75 4.95 -11.99
CA GLN A 414 6.00 6.21 -12.11
C GLN A 414 4.80 6.23 -11.17
N GLU A 415 4.11 5.10 -11.00
CA GLU A 415 2.95 5.00 -10.12
C GLU A 415 3.35 5.30 -8.67
N ILE A 416 4.51 4.81 -8.22
CA ILE A 416 5.04 5.08 -6.88
C ILE A 416 5.40 6.57 -6.73
N GLU A 417 6.26 7.07 -7.61
CA GLU A 417 6.89 8.39 -7.45
C GLU A 417 5.94 9.54 -7.81
N GLY A 418 5.04 9.32 -8.77
CA GLY A 418 4.17 10.35 -9.33
C GLY A 418 2.73 10.31 -8.80
N GLN A 419 2.25 9.17 -8.30
CA GLN A 419 0.85 9.03 -7.86
C GLN A 419 0.75 8.70 -6.36
N TRP A 420 1.45 7.67 -5.88
CA TRP A 420 1.44 7.33 -4.45
C TRP A 420 2.09 8.39 -3.57
N CYS A 421 3.15 9.06 -4.03
CA CYS A 421 3.74 10.22 -3.35
C CYS A 421 2.79 11.40 -3.15
N LEU A 422 1.61 11.41 -3.79
CA LEU A 422 0.60 12.43 -3.56
C LEU A 422 -0.14 12.22 -2.24
N TYR A 423 -0.09 11.03 -1.63
CA TYR A 423 -0.83 10.67 -0.42
C TYR A 423 -0.07 11.07 0.85
N ASP A 424 -0.81 11.42 1.90
CA ASP A 424 -0.20 11.95 3.13
C ASP A 424 0.44 10.80 3.95
N GLY A 425 -0.14 9.60 3.88
CA GLY A 425 0.38 8.39 4.54
C GLY A 425 1.64 7.80 3.90
N PHE A 426 2.20 8.39 2.84
CA PHE A 426 3.31 7.82 2.11
C PHE A 426 4.44 8.80 1.79
N ASP A 427 5.67 8.40 2.11
CA ASP A 427 6.90 9.10 1.72
C ASP A 427 8.00 8.10 1.33
N VAL A 428 8.46 8.16 0.08
CA VAL A 428 9.44 7.19 -0.45
C VAL A 428 10.75 7.16 0.35
N ILE A 429 11.20 8.30 0.88
CA ILE A 429 12.45 8.37 1.64
C ILE A 429 12.27 7.73 3.02
N LEU A 430 11.14 7.98 3.67
CA LEU A 430 10.80 7.42 4.96
C LEU A 430 10.58 5.90 4.86
N GLU A 431 9.92 5.42 3.81
CA GLU A 431 9.70 3.99 3.55
C GLU A 431 11.05 3.25 3.51
N ARG A 432 11.98 3.74 2.68
CA ARG A 432 13.32 3.16 2.55
C ARG A 432 14.08 3.16 3.88
N LYS A 433 13.99 4.25 4.64
CA LYS A 433 14.63 4.35 5.98
C LYS A 433 14.03 3.36 6.97
N LEU A 434 12.71 3.18 6.98
CA LEU A 434 12.05 2.21 7.86
C LEU A 434 12.44 0.78 7.47
N ARG A 435 12.44 0.48 6.17
CA ARG A 435 12.86 -0.82 5.63
C ARG A 435 14.31 -1.16 6.03
N ALA A 436 15.25 -0.24 5.85
CA ALA A 436 16.65 -0.42 6.23
C ALA A 436 16.80 -0.68 7.74
N ARG A 437 16.02 0.00 8.58
CA ARG A 437 16.00 -0.23 10.04
C ARG A 437 15.45 -1.61 10.40
N ILE A 438 14.34 -2.02 9.80
CA ILE A 438 13.73 -3.35 10.02
C ILE A 438 14.74 -4.44 9.65
N LYS A 439 15.38 -4.34 8.48
CA LYS A 439 16.40 -5.30 8.02
C LYS A 439 17.58 -5.41 9.00
N ARG A 440 17.92 -4.32 9.69
CA ARG A 440 19.00 -4.25 10.67
C ARG A 440 18.56 -4.56 12.11
N GLY A 441 17.30 -4.97 12.33
CA GLY A 441 16.75 -5.24 13.65
C GLY A 441 16.66 -4.01 14.56
N VAL A 442 16.66 -2.81 13.98
CA VAL A 442 16.60 -1.53 14.72
C VAL A 442 15.14 -1.13 14.90
N SER A 443 14.76 -0.76 16.12
CA SER A 443 13.40 -0.29 16.41
C SER A 443 12.99 0.88 15.51
N CYS A 444 11.81 0.78 14.93
CA CYS A 444 11.15 1.85 14.17
C CYS A 444 10.21 2.70 15.04
N TYR A 445 10.22 2.52 16.37
CA TYR A 445 9.35 3.24 17.32
C TYR A 445 7.85 3.14 16.98
N GLY A 446 7.42 1.98 16.49
CA GLY A 446 6.02 1.76 16.07
C GLY A 446 5.64 2.42 14.74
N ARG A 447 6.58 3.08 14.05
CA ARG A 447 6.34 3.58 12.68
C ARG A 447 6.41 2.44 11.69
N PHE A 448 5.44 2.43 10.80
CA PHE A 448 5.28 1.45 9.76
C PHE A 448 4.90 2.16 8.46
N MET A 449 5.29 1.58 7.33
CA MET A 449 4.83 2.01 6.02
C MET A 449 4.90 0.81 5.07
N PRO A 450 3.94 0.64 4.16
CA PRO A 450 3.89 -0.50 3.27
C PRO A 450 5.13 -0.58 2.40
N ARG A 451 5.57 -1.80 2.12
CA ARG A 451 6.61 -2.05 1.14
C ARG A 451 6.03 -1.86 -0.27
N MET A 452 6.49 -0.84 -0.98
CA MET A 452 6.19 -0.68 -2.40
C MET A 452 7.00 -1.69 -3.23
N VAL A 453 6.33 -2.46 -4.08
CA VAL A 453 6.93 -3.45 -4.98
C VAL A 453 6.38 -3.27 -6.40
N ILE A 454 7.28 -3.14 -7.36
CA ILE A 454 6.92 -3.04 -8.77
C ILE A 454 6.81 -4.46 -9.32
N ILE A 455 5.60 -4.89 -9.67
CA ILE A 455 5.32 -6.15 -10.36
C ILE A 455 4.47 -5.81 -11.57
N PRO A 456 5.09 -5.58 -12.74
CA PRO A 456 4.37 -5.30 -13.96
C PRO A 456 3.48 -6.49 -14.32
N PRO A 457 2.19 -6.29 -14.64
CA PRO A 457 1.37 -7.38 -15.13
C PRO A 457 1.91 -7.97 -16.44
N GLY A 458 1.69 -9.27 -16.58
CA GLY A 458 1.87 -9.98 -17.85
C GLY A 458 0.60 -9.96 -18.69
N MET A 459 0.65 -10.76 -19.76
CA MET A 459 -0.42 -10.97 -20.71
C MET A 459 -0.58 -12.47 -20.94
N GLU A 460 -1.82 -12.94 -21.16
CA GLU A 460 -2.05 -14.33 -21.54
C GLU A 460 -1.66 -14.56 -23.01
N PHE A 461 -0.87 -15.61 -23.27
CA PHE A 461 -0.34 -15.92 -24.60
C PHE A 461 -1.13 -16.96 -25.39
N ASN A 462 -2.12 -17.65 -24.79
CA ASN A 462 -2.82 -18.78 -25.45
C ASN A 462 -3.59 -18.38 -26.73
N ASN A 463 -4.09 -17.15 -26.78
CA ASN A 463 -4.77 -16.61 -27.96
C ASN A 463 -3.79 -15.96 -28.97
N ILE A 464 -2.51 -15.88 -28.61
CA ILE A 464 -1.43 -15.30 -29.41
C ILE A 464 -0.65 -16.46 -30.04
N VAL A 465 -1.19 -17.02 -31.13
CA VAL A 465 -0.37 -17.79 -32.06
C VAL A 465 0.58 -16.78 -32.73
N VAL A 466 1.82 -16.73 -32.26
CA VAL A 466 2.93 -16.14 -33.00
C VAL A 466 3.23 -17.13 -34.12
N HIS A 467 2.84 -16.79 -35.34
CA HIS A 467 3.50 -17.42 -36.49
C HIS A 467 4.91 -16.85 -36.48
N ASP A 468 5.89 -17.63 -36.02
CA ASP A 468 7.30 -17.31 -36.25
C ASP A 468 7.43 -17.05 -37.75
N GLY A 469 7.65 -15.78 -38.08
CA GLY A 469 7.90 -15.38 -39.45
C GLY A 469 9.19 -16.03 -39.90
N ASP A 470 9.15 -16.61 -41.09
CA ASP A 470 10.30 -16.96 -41.92
C ASP A 470 11.37 -15.86 -41.83
N VAL A 471 12.35 -16.07 -40.94
CA VAL A 471 13.64 -15.40 -41.01
C VAL A 471 14.55 -16.37 -41.74
N ASP A 472 14.84 -16.04 -42.99
CA ASP A 472 15.78 -16.70 -43.90
C ASP A 472 15.37 -18.09 -44.42
N GLY A 473 14.59 -18.09 -45.49
CA GLY A 473 14.41 -19.25 -46.37
C GLY A 473 14.01 -18.79 -47.77
N ASP A 474 14.91 -19.00 -48.72
CA ASP A 474 14.75 -18.64 -50.13
C ASP A 474 13.40 -19.07 -50.73
N MET A 475 12.90 -18.25 -51.66
CA MET A 475 11.80 -18.60 -52.53
C MET A 475 12.16 -19.82 -53.38
N GLU A 476 11.69 -21.01 -53.00
CA GLU A 476 11.39 -22.08 -53.95
C GLU A 476 10.02 -22.67 -53.66
N GLY A 477 9.20 -22.69 -54.71
CA GLY A 477 7.77 -22.98 -54.63
C GLY A 477 7.46 -24.36 -54.10
N ASN A 478 6.47 -24.41 -53.22
CA ASN A 478 5.55 -25.55 -53.14
C ASN A 478 4.16 -25.02 -52.77
N GLU A 479 3.33 -24.88 -53.81
CA GLU A 479 1.89 -24.79 -53.71
C GLU A 479 1.37 -26.12 -53.16
N ASP A 480 1.10 -26.26 -51.86
CA ASP A 480 0.18 -27.27 -51.29
C ASP A 480 0.06 -27.24 -49.75
N HIS A 481 -0.10 -26.05 -49.17
CA HIS A 481 -0.74 -25.93 -47.85
C HIS A 481 -2.00 -25.09 -48.00
N PRO A 482 -3.20 -25.57 -47.59
CA PRO A 482 -4.39 -24.75 -47.63
C PRO A 482 -4.16 -23.56 -46.70
N LEU A 483 -4.01 -22.36 -47.27
CA LEU A 483 -4.04 -21.11 -46.53
C LEU A 483 -5.27 -21.16 -45.63
N SER A 484 -5.06 -21.17 -44.31
CA SER A 484 -6.14 -21.05 -43.34
C SER A 484 -7.02 -19.87 -43.76
N PRO A 485 -8.35 -20.04 -43.87
CA PRO A 485 -9.22 -18.95 -44.32
C PRO A 485 -9.01 -17.72 -43.45
N ASP A 486 -8.93 -16.55 -44.08
CA ASP A 486 -8.73 -15.28 -43.38
C ASP A 486 -9.80 -15.13 -42.26
N PRO A 487 -9.42 -14.66 -41.06
CA PRO A 487 -10.35 -14.48 -39.95
C PRO A 487 -11.56 -13.60 -40.35
N PRO A 488 -12.79 -13.94 -39.91
CA PRO A 488 -14.00 -13.18 -40.28
C PRO A 488 -13.91 -11.68 -39.98
N ILE A 489 -13.24 -11.30 -38.89
CA ILE A 489 -13.04 -9.90 -38.49
C ILE A 489 -12.26 -9.09 -39.53
N TRP A 490 -11.39 -9.73 -40.32
CA TRP A 490 -10.65 -9.04 -41.38
C TRP A 490 -11.61 -8.54 -42.46
N SER A 491 -12.60 -9.34 -42.84
CA SER A 491 -13.61 -8.92 -43.83
C SER A 491 -14.46 -7.75 -43.31
N GLU A 492 -14.81 -7.78 -42.02
CA GLU A 492 -15.55 -6.69 -41.35
C GLU A 492 -14.77 -5.37 -41.31
N ILE A 493 -13.44 -5.42 -41.23
CA ILE A 493 -12.57 -4.24 -41.30
C ILE A 493 -12.37 -3.79 -42.75
N MET A 494 -12.01 -4.73 -43.64
CA MET A 494 -11.59 -4.42 -45.00
C MET A 494 -12.73 -3.84 -45.86
N ARG A 495 -14.00 -4.14 -45.55
CA ARG A 495 -15.15 -3.56 -46.28
C ARG A 495 -15.23 -2.02 -46.22
N PHE A 496 -14.54 -1.39 -45.27
CA PHE A 496 -14.52 0.07 -45.15
C PHE A 496 -13.53 0.73 -46.10
N PHE A 497 -12.58 -0.02 -46.67
CA PHE A 497 -11.48 0.54 -47.44
C PHE A 497 -11.67 0.43 -48.95
N THR A 498 -11.41 1.52 -49.66
CA THR A 498 -11.34 1.51 -51.13
C THR A 498 -10.08 0.78 -51.61
N ASN A 499 -8.96 0.94 -50.90
CA ASN A 499 -7.74 0.18 -51.14
C ASN A 499 -7.29 -0.54 -49.84
N PRO A 500 -7.72 -1.80 -49.65
CA PRO A 500 -7.35 -2.62 -48.50
C PRO A 500 -5.84 -2.93 -48.37
N ARG A 501 -5.04 -2.72 -49.42
CA ARG A 501 -3.60 -3.07 -49.43
C ARG A 501 -2.70 -2.01 -48.78
N LYS A 502 -3.23 -0.82 -48.48
CA LYS A 502 -2.45 0.20 -47.78
C LYS A 502 -2.12 -0.26 -46.36
N PRO A 503 -0.94 0.10 -45.82
CA PRO A 503 -0.64 -0.05 -44.41
C PRO A 503 -1.74 0.52 -43.53
N MET A 504 -2.06 -0.18 -42.44
CA MET A 504 -3.05 0.33 -41.49
C MET A 504 -2.40 1.03 -40.30
N ILE A 505 -3.02 2.14 -39.89
CA ILE A 505 -2.79 2.76 -38.60
C ILE A 505 -3.89 2.23 -37.68
N LEU A 506 -3.55 1.39 -36.72
CA LEU A 506 -4.50 0.77 -35.81
C LEU A 506 -4.56 1.53 -34.49
N ALA A 507 -5.76 1.89 -34.05
CA ALA A 507 -6.03 2.31 -32.68
C ALA A 507 -7.15 1.45 -32.09
N LEU A 508 -6.87 0.82 -30.94
CA LEU A 508 -7.80 -0.04 -30.22
C LEU A 508 -8.00 0.54 -28.81
N ALA A 509 -9.18 1.11 -28.57
CA ALA A 509 -9.54 1.74 -27.30
C ALA A 509 -11.04 2.00 -27.21
N ARG A 510 -11.57 2.14 -25.99
CA ARG A 510 -12.96 2.59 -25.79
C ARG A 510 -13.16 4.01 -26.33
N PRO A 511 -14.38 4.37 -26.77
CA PRO A 511 -14.72 5.73 -27.20
C PRO A 511 -14.88 6.66 -25.99
N ASP A 512 -13.81 6.83 -25.22
CA ASP A 512 -13.74 7.69 -24.03
C ASP A 512 -12.90 8.95 -24.33
N PRO A 513 -13.27 10.14 -23.84
CA PRO A 513 -12.52 11.37 -24.07
C PRO A 513 -11.04 11.28 -23.67
N LYS A 514 -10.69 10.49 -22.64
CA LYS A 514 -9.30 10.31 -22.18
C LYS A 514 -8.44 9.54 -23.18
N LYS A 515 -9.07 8.65 -23.97
CA LYS A 515 -8.40 7.90 -25.03
C LYS A 515 -8.11 8.76 -26.25
N ASN A 516 -8.67 9.97 -26.32
CA ASN A 516 -8.27 11.04 -27.25
C ASN A 516 -8.28 10.64 -28.74
N ILE A 517 -9.19 9.73 -29.10
CA ILE A 517 -9.35 9.23 -30.48
C ILE A 517 -9.69 10.37 -31.45
N LEU A 518 -10.43 11.38 -30.99
CA LEU A 518 -10.80 12.55 -31.81
C LEU A 518 -9.59 13.28 -32.37
N THR A 519 -8.53 13.43 -31.58
CA THR A 519 -7.30 14.10 -32.02
C THR A 519 -6.58 13.27 -33.07
N LEU A 520 -6.57 11.94 -32.94
CA LEU A 520 -6.02 11.03 -33.95
C LEU A 520 -6.74 11.17 -35.29
N VAL A 521 -8.08 11.15 -35.29
CA VAL A 521 -8.88 11.30 -36.52
C VAL A 521 -8.65 12.67 -37.14
N LYS A 522 -8.58 13.73 -36.33
CA LYS A 522 -8.28 15.09 -36.81
C LYS A 522 -6.89 15.16 -37.46
N ALA A 523 -5.86 14.63 -36.79
CA ALA A 523 -4.50 14.62 -37.31
C ALA A 523 -4.38 13.83 -38.62
N PHE A 524 -5.03 12.67 -38.70
CA PHE A 524 -5.10 11.88 -39.93
C PHE A 524 -5.83 12.62 -41.04
N GLY A 525 -6.97 13.25 -40.73
CA GLY A 525 -7.77 13.99 -41.71
C GLY A 525 -7.06 15.22 -42.29
N GLU A 526 -6.26 15.92 -41.48
CA GLU A 526 -5.48 17.10 -41.87
C GLU A 526 -4.19 16.74 -42.64
N CYS A 527 -3.69 15.51 -42.50
CA CYS A 527 -2.44 15.06 -43.14
C CYS A 527 -2.71 14.30 -44.45
N ARG A 528 -2.80 15.02 -45.56
CA ARG A 528 -2.98 14.42 -46.90
C ARG A 528 -1.91 13.37 -47.28
N PRO A 529 -0.60 13.60 -47.05
CA PRO A 529 0.42 12.58 -47.35
C PRO A 529 0.18 11.27 -46.59
N LEU A 530 -0.25 11.34 -45.32
CA LEU A 530 -0.52 10.16 -44.51
C LEU A 530 -1.72 9.37 -45.04
N ARG A 531 -2.78 10.06 -45.46
CA ARG A 531 -3.98 9.46 -46.09
C ARG A 531 -3.68 8.77 -47.43
N GLU A 532 -2.74 9.32 -48.20
CA GLU A 532 -2.30 8.71 -49.45
C GLU A 532 -1.54 7.41 -49.18
N LEU A 533 -0.75 7.36 -48.10
CA LEU A 533 0.08 6.21 -47.72
C LEU A 533 -0.68 5.10 -46.98
N ALA A 534 -1.58 5.46 -46.05
CA ALA A 534 -2.13 4.51 -45.07
C ALA A 534 -3.66 4.64 -44.91
N ASN A 535 -4.27 3.58 -44.40
CA ASN A 535 -5.65 3.56 -43.91
C ASN A 535 -5.67 3.69 -42.38
N LEU A 536 -6.76 4.21 -41.81
CA LEU A 536 -6.94 4.32 -40.36
C LEU A 536 -8.00 3.31 -39.89
N THR A 537 -7.67 2.47 -38.91
CA THR A 537 -8.60 1.50 -38.30
C THR A 537 -8.83 1.86 -36.83
N LEU A 538 -10.09 2.07 -36.46
CA LEU A 538 -10.52 2.48 -35.13
C LEU A 538 -11.42 1.40 -34.51
N ILE A 539 -10.86 0.57 -33.63
CA ILE A 539 -11.64 -0.41 -32.86
C ILE A 539 -12.13 0.27 -31.58
N MET A 540 -13.39 0.71 -31.58
CA MET A 540 -13.98 1.61 -30.58
C MET A 540 -15.09 0.98 -29.74
N GLY A 541 -14.82 -0.17 -29.13
CA GLY A 541 -15.84 -0.92 -28.37
C GLY A 541 -16.97 -1.47 -29.25
N ASN A 542 -17.95 -2.10 -28.62
CA ASN A 542 -19.09 -2.71 -29.30
C ASN A 542 -20.31 -1.78 -29.26
N ARG A 543 -21.11 -1.76 -30.34
CA ARG A 543 -22.34 -0.95 -30.42
C ARG A 543 -23.36 -1.55 -31.39
N ASP A 544 -24.64 -1.50 -31.01
CA ASP A 544 -25.75 -1.74 -31.93
C ASP A 544 -26.23 -0.42 -32.54
N ALA A 545 -26.72 0.49 -31.69
CA ALA A 545 -27.11 1.86 -32.02
C ALA A 545 -26.33 2.90 -31.19
N ILE A 546 -26.06 4.07 -31.76
CA ILE A 546 -25.31 5.15 -31.08
C ILE A 546 -26.13 5.76 -29.94
N ASP A 547 -27.45 5.88 -30.14
CA ASP A 547 -28.37 6.49 -29.17
C ASP A 547 -28.59 5.64 -27.91
N GLU A 548 -28.22 4.36 -27.96
CA GLU A 548 -28.32 3.42 -26.84
C GLU A 548 -27.02 3.36 -26.01
N MET A 549 -25.94 4.01 -26.47
CA MET A 549 -24.68 4.06 -25.74
C MET A 549 -24.76 5.06 -24.57
N SER A 550 -23.79 4.97 -23.63
CA SER A 550 -23.64 6.01 -22.61
C SER A 550 -23.45 7.38 -23.26
N SER A 551 -24.01 8.44 -22.68
CA SER A 551 -24.00 9.80 -23.25
C SER A 551 -22.58 10.28 -23.62
N THR A 552 -21.58 9.87 -22.84
CA THR A 552 -20.17 10.21 -23.08
C THR A 552 -19.60 9.42 -24.26
N ASN A 553 -19.83 8.09 -24.30
CA ASN A 553 -19.34 7.26 -25.40
C ASN A 553 -20.03 7.62 -26.73
N ALA A 554 -21.33 7.85 -26.70
CA ALA A 554 -22.13 8.32 -27.82
C ALA A 554 -21.60 9.66 -28.37
N ALA A 555 -21.27 10.61 -27.49
CA ALA A 555 -20.73 11.91 -27.88
C ALA A 555 -19.37 11.79 -28.59
N VAL A 556 -18.46 10.96 -28.07
CA VAL A 556 -17.15 10.73 -28.70
C VAL A 556 -17.32 10.08 -30.06
N LEU A 557 -18.12 9.02 -30.17
CA LEU A 557 -18.33 8.33 -31.44
C LEU A 557 -19.01 9.24 -32.47
N THR A 558 -20.02 10.01 -32.06
CA THR A 558 -20.69 11.00 -32.91
C THR A 558 -19.71 12.05 -33.41
N ALA A 559 -18.80 12.51 -32.55
CA ALA A 559 -17.76 13.45 -32.93
C ALA A 559 -16.74 12.82 -33.91
N VAL A 560 -16.38 11.54 -33.75
CA VAL A 560 -15.55 10.81 -34.73
C VAL A 560 -16.24 10.77 -36.10
N LEU A 561 -17.53 10.43 -36.15
CA LEU A 561 -18.29 10.39 -37.42
C LEU A 561 -18.36 11.78 -38.09
N LYS A 562 -18.57 12.84 -37.31
CA LYS A 562 -18.52 14.21 -37.82
C LYS A 562 -17.15 14.59 -38.39
N LEU A 563 -16.06 14.09 -37.82
CA LEU A 563 -14.71 14.33 -38.35
C LEU A 563 -14.46 13.53 -39.63
N ILE A 564 -14.93 12.27 -39.71
CA ILE A 564 -14.86 11.45 -40.93
C ILE A 564 -15.57 12.15 -42.09
N ASP A 565 -16.77 12.67 -41.83
CA ASP A 565 -17.54 13.45 -42.81
C ASP A 565 -16.82 14.75 -43.20
N LYS A 566 -16.40 15.55 -42.20
CA LYS A 566 -15.70 16.83 -42.41
C LYS A 566 -14.46 16.73 -43.29
N TYR A 567 -13.66 15.67 -43.13
CA TYR A 567 -12.40 15.49 -43.86
C TYR A 567 -12.53 14.57 -45.09
N ASP A 568 -13.75 14.14 -45.43
CA ASP A 568 -14.05 13.21 -46.55
C ASP A 568 -13.18 11.94 -46.49
N LEU A 569 -13.28 11.23 -45.37
CA LEU A 569 -12.43 10.05 -45.07
C LEU A 569 -13.10 8.71 -45.43
N TYR A 570 -14.19 8.75 -46.19
CA TYR A 570 -14.85 7.55 -46.70
C TYR A 570 -13.87 6.72 -47.53
N GLY A 571 -13.87 5.39 -47.35
CA GLY A 571 -12.92 4.50 -48.02
C GLY A 571 -11.50 4.47 -47.42
N GLN A 572 -11.22 5.27 -46.38
CA GLN A 572 -9.90 5.37 -45.74
C GLN A 572 -9.93 5.07 -44.24
N VAL A 573 -11.10 5.11 -43.59
CA VAL A 573 -11.26 4.90 -42.14
C VAL A 573 -12.22 3.74 -41.87
N ALA A 574 -11.76 2.72 -41.14
CA ALA A 574 -12.57 1.61 -40.66
C ALA A 574 -12.94 1.79 -39.19
N TYR A 575 -14.20 1.46 -38.85
CA TYR A 575 -14.73 1.56 -37.50
C TYR A 575 -15.82 0.50 -37.28
N PRO A 576 -15.46 -0.80 -37.25
CA PRO A 576 -16.41 -1.90 -37.14
C PRO A 576 -17.31 -1.75 -35.90
N LYS A 577 -18.53 -2.29 -35.98
CA LYS A 577 -19.53 -2.20 -34.90
C LYS A 577 -19.25 -3.17 -33.75
N HIS A 578 -18.76 -4.36 -34.07
CA HIS A 578 -18.56 -5.44 -33.12
C HIS A 578 -17.20 -6.10 -33.34
N HIS A 579 -16.63 -6.56 -32.23
CA HIS A 579 -15.49 -7.47 -32.17
C HIS A 579 -15.60 -8.31 -30.89
N LYS A 580 -15.06 -9.52 -30.92
CA LYS A 580 -14.89 -10.37 -29.75
C LYS A 580 -13.48 -10.22 -29.20
N GLN A 581 -13.28 -10.61 -27.94
CA GLN A 581 -11.94 -10.65 -27.34
C GLN A 581 -11.00 -11.59 -28.12
N SER A 582 -11.53 -12.70 -28.64
CA SER A 582 -10.80 -13.64 -29.50
C SER A 582 -10.34 -13.03 -30.83
N ASP A 583 -11.00 -11.97 -31.29
CA ASP A 583 -10.67 -11.32 -32.57
C ASP A 583 -9.49 -10.35 -32.43
N VAL A 584 -9.17 -9.91 -31.20
CA VAL A 584 -8.14 -8.89 -30.94
C VAL A 584 -6.75 -9.31 -31.46
N PRO A 585 -6.26 -10.53 -31.20
CA PRO A 585 -5.04 -11.06 -31.83
C PRO A 585 -5.06 -10.98 -33.36
N ASP A 586 -6.17 -11.34 -34.00
CA ASP A 586 -6.31 -11.30 -35.46
C ASP A 586 -6.27 -9.87 -36.00
N ILE A 587 -6.81 -8.90 -35.25
CA ILE A 587 -6.72 -7.48 -35.60
C ILE A 587 -5.26 -6.99 -35.54
N TYR A 588 -4.50 -7.39 -34.51
CA TYR A 588 -3.07 -7.08 -34.43
C TYR A 588 -2.28 -7.73 -35.58
N ARG A 589 -2.53 -9.01 -35.87
CA ARG A 589 -1.93 -9.70 -37.04
C ARG A 589 -2.26 -9.00 -38.36
N LEU A 590 -3.48 -8.49 -38.53
CA LEU A 590 -3.85 -7.73 -39.73
C LEU A 590 -3.04 -6.44 -39.85
N ALA A 591 -2.78 -5.76 -38.73
CA ALA A 591 -1.91 -4.59 -38.72
C ALA A 591 -0.48 -4.92 -39.13
N ALA A 592 0.10 -5.98 -38.56
CA ALA A 592 1.42 -6.47 -38.95
C ALA A 592 1.48 -6.91 -40.42
N LYS A 593 0.49 -7.68 -40.90
CA LYS A 593 0.39 -8.19 -42.28
C LYS A 593 0.34 -7.06 -43.31
N THR A 594 -0.31 -5.95 -42.98
CA THR A 594 -0.34 -4.74 -43.85
C THR A 594 0.90 -3.86 -43.71
N LYS A 595 1.89 -4.24 -42.89
CA LYS A 595 3.06 -3.42 -42.52
C LYS A 595 2.66 -2.08 -41.91
N GLY A 596 1.60 -2.12 -41.12
CA GLY A 596 1.00 -0.99 -40.43
C GLY A 596 1.72 -0.58 -39.16
N VAL A 597 1.08 0.30 -38.40
CA VAL A 597 1.54 0.76 -37.09
C VAL A 597 0.38 0.79 -36.09
N PHE A 598 0.69 0.57 -34.81
CA PHE A 598 -0.26 0.77 -33.72
C PHE A 598 -0.05 2.13 -33.06
N ILE A 599 -1.14 2.80 -32.71
CA ILE A 599 -1.11 4.10 -32.03
C ILE A 599 -1.99 4.06 -30.78
N ASN A 600 -1.42 4.49 -29.66
CA ASN A 600 -2.18 4.88 -28.47
C ASN A 600 -2.17 6.41 -28.31
N PRO A 601 -3.27 7.11 -28.67
CA PRO A 601 -3.31 8.57 -28.62
C PRO A 601 -3.74 9.14 -27.26
N ALA A 602 -3.93 8.30 -26.22
CA ALA A 602 -4.50 8.71 -24.95
C ALA A 602 -3.71 9.85 -24.29
N PHE A 603 -4.43 10.79 -23.66
CA PHE A 603 -3.77 11.87 -22.90
C PHE A 603 -2.93 11.32 -21.75
N ILE A 604 -3.43 10.25 -21.13
CA ILE A 604 -2.82 9.56 -20.00
C ILE A 604 -3.14 8.08 -20.14
N GLU A 605 -2.11 7.24 -20.12
CA GLU A 605 -2.21 5.79 -20.10
C GLU A 605 -1.43 5.27 -18.87
N PRO A 606 -2.11 4.88 -17.78
CA PRO A 606 -1.44 4.51 -16.53
C PRO A 606 -0.53 3.27 -16.65
N PHE A 607 -0.88 2.36 -17.56
CA PHE A 607 -0.09 1.16 -17.85
C PHE A 607 -0.07 0.85 -19.34
N GLY A 608 -1.26 0.74 -19.96
CA GLY A 608 -1.39 0.50 -21.39
C GLY A 608 -1.18 -0.95 -21.76
N LEU A 609 -2.05 -1.85 -21.28
CA LEU A 609 -2.04 -3.27 -21.67
C LEU A 609 -1.92 -3.42 -23.19
N THR A 610 -2.69 -2.65 -23.96
CA THR A 610 -2.69 -2.64 -25.43
C THR A 610 -1.33 -2.39 -26.07
N LEU A 611 -0.42 -1.67 -25.39
CA LEU A 611 0.96 -1.46 -25.85
C LEU A 611 1.83 -2.70 -25.66
N ILE A 612 1.58 -3.49 -24.62
CA ILE A 612 2.25 -4.77 -24.42
C ILE A 612 1.66 -5.83 -25.37
N GLU A 613 0.32 -5.86 -25.53
CA GLU A 613 -0.33 -6.83 -26.42
C GLU A 613 0.19 -6.69 -27.85
N VAL A 614 0.31 -5.46 -28.35
CA VAL A 614 0.75 -5.22 -29.73
C VAL A 614 2.22 -5.53 -29.97
N GLN A 615 3.09 -5.42 -28.96
CA GLN A 615 4.52 -5.68 -29.11
C GLN A 615 4.83 -7.17 -29.39
N LEU A 616 3.86 -8.05 -29.19
CA LEU A 616 3.95 -9.48 -29.46
C LEU A 616 3.63 -9.85 -30.92
N PHE A 617 3.16 -8.90 -31.74
CA PHE A 617 2.81 -9.07 -33.15
C PHE A 617 3.62 -8.13 -34.04
#